data_AF-A0A6L6UD59-F1
#
_entry.id   AF-A0A6L6UD59-F1
#
_cell.length_a   1.000
_cell.length_b   1.000
_cell.length_c   1.000
_cell.angle_alpha   90.00
_cell.angle_beta   90.00
_cell.angle_gamma   90.00
#
_symmetry.space_group_name_H-M   'P 1'
#
loop_
_entity.id
_entity.type
_entity.pdbx_description
1 polymer ?
#
loop_
_entity_poly.entity_id
_entity_poly.type
_entity_poly.pdbx_seq_one_letter_code
_entity_poly.pdbx_strand_id
1 'polypeptide(L)'
;MNDYYNIDSLKSGNYNIVYTSMFKKTESQNINLNSKNIDTLIICLDKIDYSSIDHIPFIDRLKENENYIIDVYNQGCVSLGGAIMKISKTRNKIIAETNENKKELTSAEIEYVRQFELELVNMNSCCCTSTDYYSLEYNDEVLKIEDGSCKWYGYGRLYNKLFNVEN
;
A
#
# COMPACT_ATOMS: atom_id res chain seq x y z
N MET A 1 10.47 -1.29 12.74
CA MET A 1 11.60 -2.12 13.21
C MET A 1 12.36 -2.53 11.98
N ASN A 2 13.62 -2.10 11.87
CA ASN A 2 14.47 -2.44 10.73
C ASN A 2 15.25 -3.70 11.11
N ASP A 3 15.12 -4.74 10.31
CA ASP A 3 15.88 -5.97 10.48
C ASP A 3 17.18 -5.84 9.66
N TYR A 4 18.32 -6.04 10.32
CA TYR A 4 19.63 -5.97 9.70
C TYR A 4 20.22 -7.37 9.63
N TYR A 5 20.66 -7.76 8.44
CA TYR A 5 21.35 -9.02 8.20
C TYR A 5 22.75 -8.72 7.69
N ASN A 6 23.76 -9.13 8.44
CA ASN A 6 25.15 -9.04 7.99
C ASN A 6 25.50 -10.31 7.22
N ILE A 7 25.93 -10.14 5.97
CA ILE A 7 26.41 -11.22 5.12
C ILE A 7 27.88 -10.93 4.81
N ASP A 8 28.77 -11.63 5.50
CA ASP A 8 30.21 -11.44 5.34
C ASP A 8 30.79 -12.32 4.23
N SER A 9 31.99 -11.96 3.77
CA SER A 9 32.80 -12.78 2.85
C SER A 9 32.21 -13.01 1.45
N LEU A 10 31.31 -12.13 0.99
CA LEU A 10 30.87 -12.12 -0.41
C LEU A 10 32.03 -11.67 -1.32
N LYS A 11 32.26 -12.42 -2.40
CA LYS A 11 33.24 -12.06 -3.43
C LYS A 11 32.67 -10.94 -4.30
N SER A 12 33.54 -10.17 -4.96
CA SER A 12 33.08 -9.26 -6.01
C SER A 12 32.35 -10.04 -7.11
N GLY A 13 31.20 -9.55 -7.55
CA GLY A 13 30.38 -10.25 -8.54
C GLY A 13 28.96 -9.72 -8.65
N ASN A 14 28.20 -10.29 -9.58
CA ASN A 14 26.77 -10.05 -9.71
C ASN A 14 26.00 -11.04 -8.84
N TYR A 15 25.10 -10.52 -8.01
CA TYR A 15 24.24 -11.32 -7.15
C TYR A 15 22.78 -11.02 -7.48
N ASN A 16 21.96 -12.07 -7.37
CA ASN A 16 20.52 -11.93 -7.35
C ASN A 16 20.03 -12.21 -5.93
N ILE A 17 19.48 -11.20 -5.28
CA ILE A 17 18.91 -11.32 -3.94
C ILE A 17 17.44 -11.65 -4.09
N VAL A 18 17.03 -12.80 -3.53
CA VAL A 18 15.64 -13.27 -3.56
C VAL A 18 15.06 -13.18 -2.15
N TYR A 19 13.89 -12.59 -2.02
CA TYR A 19 13.22 -12.41 -0.73
C TYR A 19 11.70 -12.51 -0.88
N THR A 20 11.01 -12.73 0.25
CA THR A 20 9.55 -12.73 0.29
C THR A 20 9.08 -11.37 0.80
N SER A 21 8.28 -10.66 0.00
CA SER A 21 7.66 -9.39 0.40
C SER A 21 6.59 -9.61 1.48
N MET A 22 6.14 -8.52 2.10
CA MET A 22 5.05 -8.59 3.08
C MET A 22 3.71 -9.06 2.48
N PHE A 23 3.61 -9.06 1.16
CA PHE A 23 2.47 -9.55 0.36
C PHE A 23 2.62 -11.04 -0.02
N LYS A 24 3.57 -11.75 0.61
CA LYS A 24 3.93 -13.16 0.32
C LYS A 24 4.32 -13.43 -1.14
N LYS A 25 4.75 -12.40 -1.87
CA LYS A 25 5.33 -12.56 -3.20
C LYS A 25 6.84 -12.78 -3.12
N THR A 26 7.36 -13.65 -3.97
CA THR A 26 8.80 -13.80 -4.16
C THR A 26 9.28 -12.68 -5.08
N GLU A 27 10.10 -11.80 -4.53
CA GLU A 27 10.70 -10.67 -5.22
C GLU A 27 12.20 -10.91 -5.42
N SER A 28 12.80 -10.20 -6.37
CA SER A 28 14.24 -10.32 -6.61
C SER A 28 14.89 -9.01 -7.04
N GLN A 29 16.13 -8.80 -6.61
CA GLN A 29 16.93 -7.63 -6.95
C GLN A 29 18.34 -8.03 -7.36
N ASN A 30 18.75 -7.57 -8.55
CA ASN A 30 20.12 -7.74 -9.02
C ASN A 30 21.02 -6.64 -8.44
N ILE A 31 22.15 -7.05 -7.87
CA ILE A 31 23.18 -6.15 -7.34
C ILE A 31 24.55 -6.52 -7.91
N ASN A 32 25.42 -5.53 -8.06
CA ASN A 32 26.82 -5.74 -8.41
C ASN A 32 27.68 -5.32 -7.23
N LEU A 33 28.39 -6.27 -6.63
CA LEU A 33 29.35 -6.02 -5.57
C LEU A 33 30.72 -5.77 -6.18
N ASN A 34 31.26 -4.57 -5.96
CA ASN A 34 32.60 -4.17 -6.34
C ASN A 34 33.44 -3.89 -5.07
N SER A 35 34.75 -4.10 -5.16
CA SER A 35 35.67 -4.14 -4.01
C SER A 35 35.95 -2.79 -3.33
N LYS A 36 35.11 -1.77 -3.57
CA LYS A 36 35.28 -0.42 -3.04
C LYS A 36 33.95 0.15 -2.54
N ASN A 37 33.61 -0.22 -1.30
CA ASN A 37 32.81 0.53 -0.33
C ASN A 37 31.40 1.00 -0.78
N ILE A 38 30.35 0.22 -0.48
CA ILE A 38 29.49 0.29 0.72
C ILE A 38 28.52 -0.90 0.67
N ASP A 39 28.47 -1.68 1.75
CA ASP A 39 27.96 -3.06 1.85
C ASP A 39 26.47 -3.19 2.22
N THR A 40 25.72 -2.08 2.20
CA THR A 40 24.33 -2.06 2.70
C THR A 40 23.32 -2.03 1.56
N LEU A 41 22.61 -3.15 1.37
CA LEU A 41 21.41 -3.22 0.54
C LEU A 41 20.17 -2.94 1.40
N ILE A 42 19.40 -1.92 1.04
CA ILE A 42 18.09 -1.66 1.66
C ILE A 42 17.02 -2.37 0.83
N ILE A 43 16.33 -3.32 1.45
CA ILE A 43 15.18 -4.02 0.87
C ILE A 43 13.91 -3.49 1.52
N CYS A 44 13.02 -2.91 0.71
CA CYS A 44 11.70 -2.49 1.16
C CYS A 44 10.72 -3.66 0.97
N LEU A 45 10.40 -4.36 2.07
CA LEU A 45 9.47 -5.51 2.03
C LEU A 45 8.03 -5.11 1.70
N ASP A 46 7.70 -3.82 1.81
CA ASP A 46 6.40 -3.24 1.53
C ASP A 46 6.26 -2.71 0.10
N LYS A 47 7.24 -3.00 -0.78
CA LYS A 47 7.17 -2.67 -2.20
C LYS A 47 6.97 -3.94 -3.03
N ILE A 48 6.06 -3.85 -4.00
CA ILE A 48 5.79 -4.88 -5.01
C ILE A 48 5.92 -4.30 -6.40
N ASP A 49 6.20 -5.16 -7.38
CA ASP A 49 6.11 -4.77 -8.78
C ASP A 49 4.64 -4.61 -9.19
N TYR A 50 4.17 -3.37 -9.17
CA TYR A 50 2.80 -3.01 -9.55
C TYR A 50 2.46 -3.42 -10.98
N SER A 51 3.44 -3.47 -11.90
CA SER A 51 3.20 -3.81 -13.31
C SER A 51 2.86 -5.29 -13.53
N SER A 52 3.15 -6.14 -12.53
CA SER A 52 2.88 -7.58 -12.56
C SER A 52 1.51 -7.98 -12.01
N ILE A 53 0.73 -7.02 -11.49
CA ILE A 53 -0.52 -7.29 -10.78
C ILE A 53 -1.69 -7.30 -11.77
N ASP A 54 -2.35 -8.45 -11.91
CA ASP A 54 -3.56 -8.61 -12.72
C ASP A 54 -4.81 -8.14 -11.96
N HIS A 55 -4.87 -6.84 -11.67
CA HIS A 55 -6.01 -6.17 -11.05
C HIS A 55 -6.12 -4.75 -11.59
N ILE A 56 -7.32 -4.32 -11.98
CA ILE A 56 -7.58 -2.94 -12.41
C ILE A 56 -8.18 -2.18 -11.22
N PRO A 57 -7.46 -1.19 -10.65
CA PRO A 57 -7.95 -0.39 -9.54
C PRO A 57 -9.27 0.32 -9.84
N PHE A 58 -10.11 0.47 -8.83
CA PHE A 58 -11.38 1.20 -8.90
C PHE A 58 -11.16 2.66 -9.30
N ILE A 59 -10.09 3.30 -8.82
CA ILE A 59 -9.76 4.68 -9.24
C ILE A 59 -9.59 4.81 -10.77
N ASP A 60 -9.11 3.76 -11.45
CA ASP A 60 -8.92 3.74 -12.91
C ASP A 60 -10.21 3.42 -13.67
N ARG A 61 -11.14 2.74 -13.02
CA ARG A 61 -12.45 2.38 -13.60
C ARG A 61 -13.48 3.50 -13.49
N LEU A 62 -13.23 4.48 -12.61
CA LEU A 62 -14.17 5.51 -12.22
C LEU A 62 -14.61 6.39 -13.41
N LYS A 63 -15.92 6.40 -13.69
CA LYS A 63 -16.52 7.26 -14.71
C LYS A 63 -17.05 8.56 -14.12
N GLU A 64 -17.40 9.47 -15.00
CA GLU A 64 -17.95 10.78 -14.64
C GLU A 64 -19.24 10.62 -13.81
N ASN A 65 -19.32 11.34 -12.68
CA ASN A 65 -20.36 11.27 -11.66
C ASN A 65 -20.47 9.94 -10.89
N GLU A 66 -19.47 9.06 -11.01
CA GLU A 66 -19.39 7.86 -10.18
C GLU A 66 -18.49 8.07 -8.96
N ASN A 67 -18.62 7.14 -8.00
CA ASN A 67 -17.82 7.11 -6.80
C ASN A 67 -17.63 5.66 -6.33
N TYR A 68 -16.59 5.45 -5.54
CA TYR A 68 -16.43 4.24 -4.73
C TYR A 68 -16.06 4.61 -3.30
N ILE A 69 -16.25 3.66 -2.39
CA ILE A 69 -16.02 3.83 -0.96
C ILE A 69 -14.86 2.94 -0.53
N ILE A 70 -13.99 3.49 0.31
CA ILE A 70 -12.99 2.77 1.10
C ILE A 70 -13.45 2.88 2.55
N ASP A 71 -13.95 1.79 3.12
CA ASP A 71 -14.29 1.67 4.54
C ASP A 71 -13.22 0.82 5.23
N VAL A 72 -12.71 1.30 6.35
CA VAL A 72 -11.75 0.58 7.18
C VAL A 72 -12.23 0.53 8.62
N TYR A 73 -12.11 -0.63 9.26
CA TYR A 73 -12.26 -0.75 10.70
C TYR A 73 -11.12 -1.56 11.31
N ASN A 74 -10.60 -1.10 12.44
CA ASN A 74 -9.59 -1.82 13.20
C ASN A 74 -10.23 -2.63 14.33
N GLN A 75 -9.85 -3.90 14.45
CA GLN A 75 -10.19 -4.75 15.60
C GLN A 75 -8.94 -5.03 16.43
N GLY A 76 -8.90 -4.52 17.66
CA GLY A 76 -7.80 -4.72 18.60
C GLY A 76 -8.01 -4.01 19.94
N CYS A 77 -7.09 -4.22 20.90
CA CYS A 77 -7.15 -3.65 22.26
C CYS A 77 -7.15 -2.11 22.31
N VAL A 78 -6.79 -1.44 21.21
CA VAL A 78 -6.88 0.00 21.03
C VAL A 78 -7.72 0.25 19.79
N SER A 79 -9.04 0.08 19.90
CA SER A 79 -9.97 0.34 18.79
C SER A 79 -9.92 1.83 18.44
N LEU A 80 -9.24 2.19 17.34
CA LEU A 80 -9.15 3.57 16.86
C LEU A 80 -10.41 4.05 16.10
N GLY A 81 -11.47 3.25 16.08
CA GLY A 81 -12.69 3.53 15.33
C GLY A 81 -12.59 3.09 13.87
N GLY A 82 -13.72 3.15 13.17
CA GLY A 82 -13.78 2.97 11.71
C GLY A 82 -13.60 4.31 10.99
N ALA A 83 -13.17 4.26 9.74
CA ALA A 83 -13.03 5.44 8.90
C ALA A 83 -13.52 5.15 7.48
N ILE A 84 -14.23 6.12 6.92
CA ILE A 84 -14.80 6.03 5.57
C ILE A 84 -14.20 7.14 4.72
N MET A 85 -13.71 6.76 3.55
CA MET A 85 -13.27 7.66 2.51
C MET A 85 -14.04 7.38 1.23
N LYS A 86 -14.61 8.43 0.65
CA LYS A 86 -15.25 8.40 -0.65
C LYS A 86 -14.32 8.99 -1.71
N ILE A 87 -14.10 8.24 -2.79
CA ILE A 87 -13.39 8.73 -3.97
C ILE A 87 -14.42 8.88 -5.08
N SER A 88 -14.50 10.08 -5.68
CA SER A 88 -15.49 10.41 -6.70
C SER A 88 -14.86 11.10 -7.90
N LYS A 89 -15.47 10.95 -9.07
CA LYS A 89 -15.05 11.68 -10.28
C LYS A 89 -16.14 12.64 -10.70
N THR A 90 -15.81 13.92 -10.77
CA THR A 90 -16.75 14.99 -11.13
C THR A 90 -16.03 16.06 -11.92
N ARG A 91 -16.60 16.46 -13.05
CA ARG A 91 -16.07 17.40 -14.03
C ARG A 91 -14.61 17.09 -14.42
N ASN A 92 -14.35 15.81 -14.71
CA ASN A 92 -13.00 15.31 -15.04
C ASN A 92 -11.94 15.51 -13.94
N LYS A 93 -12.37 15.69 -12.67
CA LYS A 93 -11.51 15.78 -11.49
C LYS A 93 -11.82 14.62 -10.56
N ILE A 94 -10.79 14.07 -9.92
CA ILE A 94 -10.95 13.06 -8.87
C ILE A 94 -10.92 13.76 -7.52
N ILE A 95 -11.89 13.46 -6.67
CA ILE A 95 -12.09 14.10 -5.36
C ILE A 95 -12.10 13.00 -4.30
N ALA A 96 -11.26 13.15 -3.28
CA ALA A 96 -11.32 12.37 -2.05
C ALA A 96 -12.07 13.16 -0.97
N GLU A 97 -12.95 12.48 -0.26
CA GLU A 97 -13.80 13.06 0.77
C GLU A 97 -13.93 12.11 1.97
N THR A 98 -13.73 12.64 3.17
CA THR A 98 -14.09 12.01 4.44
C THR A 98 -15.17 12.86 5.13
N ASN A 99 -15.56 12.50 6.35
CA ASN A 99 -16.51 13.32 7.13
C ASN A 99 -15.97 14.73 7.44
N GLU A 100 -14.65 14.92 7.46
CA GLU A 100 -14.00 16.15 7.91
C GLU A 100 -13.28 16.88 6.78
N ASN A 101 -12.80 16.15 5.77
CA ASN A 101 -11.91 16.68 4.76
C ASN A 101 -12.42 16.39 3.36
N LYS A 102 -12.16 17.32 2.44
CA LYS A 102 -12.47 17.16 1.01
C LYS A 102 -11.39 17.80 0.17
N LYS A 103 -10.89 17.07 -0.83
CA LYS A 103 -9.77 17.52 -1.66
C LYS A 103 -9.87 16.99 -3.08
N GLU A 104 -9.55 17.85 -4.04
CA GLU A 104 -9.25 17.45 -5.42
C GLU A 104 -7.84 16.83 -5.49
N LEU A 105 -7.75 15.60 -5.99
CA LEU A 105 -6.51 14.85 -6.04
C LEU A 105 -5.63 15.28 -7.22
N THR A 106 -4.35 15.47 -6.94
CA THR A 106 -3.30 15.62 -7.94
C THR A 106 -3.00 14.28 -8.62
N SER A 107 -2.33 14.31 -9.78
CA SER A 107 -1.91 13.07 -10.47
C SER A 107 -1.03 12.17 -9.60
N ALA A 108 -0.19 12.74 -8.75
CA ALA A 108 0.67 11.98 -7.83
C ALA A 108 -0.13 11.30 -6.71
N GLU A 109 -1.21 11.92 -6.25
CA GLU A 109 -2.11 11.35 -5.25
C GLU A 109 -3.01 10.26 -5.85
N ILE A 110 -3.46 10.46 -7.09
CA ILE A 110 -4.19 9.44 -7.85
C ILE A 110 -3.32 8.19 -8.03
N GLU A 111 -2.05 8.36 -8.38
CA GLU A 111 -1.10 7.24 -8.44
C GLU A 111 -0.91 6.56 -7.08
N TYR A 112 -0.89 7.34 -5.99
CA TYR A 112 -0.78 6.76 -4.65
C TYR A 112 -2.01 5.93 -4.25
N VAL A 113 -3.22 6.40 -4.59
CA VAL A 113 -4.46 5.63 -4.38
C VAL A 113 -4.42 4.34 -5.21
N ARG A 114 -3.98 4.42 -6.46
CA ARG A 114 -3.80 3.25 -7.33
C ARG A 114 -2.88 2.21 -6.70
N GLN A 115 -1.71 2.63 -6.21
CA GLN A 115 -0.75 1.76 -5.53
C GLN A 115 -1.34 1.15 -4.27
N PHE A 116 -2.05 1.94 -3.45
CA PHE A 116 -2.74 1.46 -2.27
C PHE A 116 -3.73 0.32 -2.60
N GLU A 117 -4.57 0.48 -3.63
CA GLU A 117 -5.52 -0.57 -4.03
C GLU A 117 -4.82 -1.85 -4.50
N LEU A 118 -3.74 -1.70 -5.27
CA LEU A 118 -2.93 -2.81 -5.75
C LEU A 118 -2.20 -3.56 -4.61
N GLU A 119 -1.71 -2.83 -3.61
CA GLU A 119 -1.13 -3.41 -2.38
C GLU A 119 -2.21 -4.18 -1.61
N LEU A 120 -3.38 -3.58 -1.45
CA LEU A 120 -4.49 -4.14 -0.70
C LEU A 120 -4.94 -5.49 -1.28
N VAL A 121 -5.14 -5.61 -2.59
CA VAL A 121 -5.57 -6.89 -3.20
C VAL A 121 -4.52 -8.00 -3.13
N ASN A 122 -3.26 -7.65 -2.84
CA ASN A 122 -2.19 -8.60 -2.58
C ASN A 122 -1.90 -8.78 -1.09
N MET A 123 -2.72 -8.18 -0.21
CA MET A 123 -2.52 -8.28 1.23
C MET A 123 -2.65 -9.74 1.67
N ASN A 124 -1.59 -10.23 2.29
CA ASN A 124 -1.55 -11.59 2.82
C ASN A 124 -0.67 -11.60 4.06
N SER A 125 -1.03 -10.75 5.01
CA SER A 125 -0.28 -10.54 6.23
C SER A 125 -0.95 -11.21 7.42
N CYS A 126 -0.17 -11.49 8.45
CA CYS A 126 -0.64 -12.09 9.69
C CYS A 126 0.16 -11.56 10.87
N CYS A 127 -0.23 -12.04 12.05
CA CYS A 127 0.66 -12.19 13.18
C CYS A 127 0.81 -10.92 14.06
N CYS A 128 -0.03 -9.91 13.83
CA CYS A 128 -0.31 -8.88 14.82
C CYS A 128 -1.46 -9.27 15.77
N THR A 129 -1.53 -8.60 16.93
CA THR A 129 -2.65 -8.61 17.87
C THR A 129 -3.81 -7.68 17.46
N SER A 130 -3.63 -6.85 16.44
CA SER A 130 -4.67 -6.00 15.85
C SER A 130 -4.79 -6.28 14.36
N THR A 131 -6.01 -6.24 13.86
CA THR A 131 -6.33 -6.49 12.47
C THR A 131 -7.11 -5.31 11.89
N ASP A 132 -6.65 -4.80 10.75
CA ASP A 132 -7.43 -3.85 9.95
C ASP A 132 -8.26 -4.62 8.93
N TYR A 133 -9.53 -4.27 8.82
CA TYR A 133 -10.44 -4.83 7.82
C TYR A 133 -10.86 -3.73 6.87
N TYR A 134 -10.74 -4.01 5.58
CA TYR A 134 -11.03 -3.08 4.50
C TYR A 134 -12.23 -3.59 3.69
N SER A 135 -13.15 -2.69 3.35
CA SER A 135 -14.20 -2.88 2.34
C SER A 135 -14.04 -1.81 1.27
N LEU A 136 -13.76 -2.22 0.03
CA LEU A 136 -13.76 -1.35 -1.14
C LEU A 136 -15.03 -1.63 -1.94
N GLU A 137 -15.88 -0.62 -2.10
CA GLU A 137 -17.21 -0.77 -2.69
C GLU A 137 -17.37 0.13 -3.91
N TYR A 138 -17.54 -0.48 -5.09
CA TYR A 138 -17.75 0.22 -6.35
C TYR A 138 -18.86 -0.44 -7.17
N ASN A 139 -19.97 0.26 -7.36
CA ASN A 139 -21.21 -0.28 -7.93
C ASN A 139 -21.66 -1.55 -7.16
N ASP A 140 -21.80 -2.69 -7.84
CA ASP A 140 -22.18 -3.97 -7.23
C ASP A 140 -20.96 -4.81 -6.77
N GLU A 141 -19.74 -4.28 -6.91
CA GLU A 141 -18.50 -4.97 -6.55
C GLU A 141 -18.04 -4.56 -5.14
N VAL A 142 -17.76 -5.55 -4.30
CA VAL A 142 -17.27 -5.37 -2.93
C VAL A 142 -16.03 -6.23 -2.72
N LEU A 143 -14.88 -5.60 -2.48
CA LEU A 143 -13.63 -6.26 -2.11
C LEU A 143 -13.43 -6.16 -0.60
N LYS A 144 -13.35 -7.31 0.08
CA LYS A 144 -13.10 -7.39 1.52
C LYS A 144 -11.75 -7.99 1.80
N ILE A 145 -10.89 -7.25 2.49
CA ILE A 145 -9.49 -7.62 2.73
C ILE A 145 -9.16 -7.44 4.21
N GLU A 146 -8.34 -8.35 4.72
CA GLU A 146 -7.82 -8.33 6.09
C GLU A 146 -6.32 -8.04 6.07
N ASP A 147 -5.87 -7.04 6.85
CA ASP A 147 -4.46 -6.77 7.12
C ASP A 147 -4.14 -7.04 8.60
N GLY A 148 -3.40 -8.13 8.84
CA GLY A 148 -2.86 -8.48 10.15
C GLY A 148 -1.37 -8.12 10.33
N SER A 149 -0.78 -7.28 9.47
CA SER A 149 0.68 -7.06 9.41
C SER A 149 1.26 -6.16 10.50
N CYS A 150 0.45 -5.24 11.06
CA CYS A 150 0.83 -4.03 11.81
C CYS A 150 1.97 -3.16 11.27
N LYS A 151 2.55 -3.50 10.11
CA LYS A 151 3.68 -2.78 9.50
C LYS A 151 3.24 -1.99 8.27
N TRP A 152 2.16 -2.40 7.60
CA TRP A 152 1.69 -1.73 6.39
C TRP A 152 1.14 -0.33 6.70
N TYR A 153 0.25 -0.23 7.69
CA TYR A 153 -0.44 1.01 8.06
C TYR A 153 -1.10 1.71 6.85
N GLY A 154 -1.70 0.93 5.95
CA GLY A 154 -2.12 1.38 4.62
C GLY A 154 -3.08 2.56 4.64
N TYR A 155 -4.21 2.46 5.36
CA TYR A 155 -5.17 3.55 5.42
C TYR A 155 -4.57 4.83 6.02
N GLY A 156 -3.78 4.72 7.09
CA GLY A 156 -3.14 5.88 7.71
C GLY A 156 -2.16 6.58 6.77
N ARG A 157 -1.33 5.81 6.04
CA ARG A 157 -0.43 6.36 5.02
C ARG A 157 -1.20 7.03 3.87
N LEU A 158 -2.28 6.40 3.40
CA LEU A 158 -3.17 6.98 2.39
C LEU A 158 -3.78 8.29 2.87
N TYR A 159 -4.41 8.29 4.04
CA TYR A 159 -5.06 9.46 4.62
C TYR A 159 -4.07 10.63 4.76
N ASN A 160 -2.90 10.39 5.33
CA ASN A 160 -1.87 11.42 5.50
C ASN A 160 -1.36 11.95 4.15
N LYS A 161 -1.19 11.06 3.16
CA LYS A 161 -0.76 11.45 1.81
C LYS A 161 -1.78 12.35 1.12
N LEU A 162 -3.07 12.08 1.31
CA LEU A 162 -4.13 12.84 0.67
C LEU A 162 -4.42 14.15 1.43
N PHE A 163 -4.45 14.14 2.75
CA PHE A 163 -4.95 15.28 3.53
C PHE A 163 -3.87 16.06 4.30
N ASN A 164 -2.59 15.70 4.17
CA ASN A 164 -1.45 16.40 4.78
C ASN A 164 -1.67 16.69 6.28
N VAL A 165 -2.06 15.68 7.03
CA VAL A 165 -1.97 15.79 8.49
C VAL A 165 -0.51 15.56 8.86
N GLU A 166 0.25 16.66 8.93
CA GLU A 166 1.53 16.68 9.64
C GLU A 166 1.23 16.28 11.09
N ASN A 167 1.73 15.11 11.51
CA ASN A 167 1.88 14.77 12.93
C ASN A 167 3.14 15.44 13.47
#